data_AF-A0A4Y8C8D9-F1
#
_entry.id   AF-A0A4Y8C8D9-F1
#
_cell.length_a   1.000
_cell.length_b   1.000
_cell.length_c   1.000
_cell.angle_alpha   90.00
_cell.angle_beta   90.00
_cell.angle_gamma   90.00
#
_symmetry.space_group_name_H-M   'P 1'
#
loop_
_entity.id
_entity.type
_entity.pdbx_description
1 polymer ?
#
loop_
_entity_poly.entity_id
_entity_poly.type
_entity_poly.pdbx_seq_one_letter_code
_entity_poly.pdbx_strand_id
1 'polypeptide(L)'
;MKEVSLSSITSFSENYENILKPALNETIYMSLMAVLFGFLLAIIPGILLAIWDKNGIKENKIAYSILDFITNILRAFPFLILIVVLLPLSKIIVGTSIGT
;
A
#
# COMPACT_ATOMS: atom_id res chain seq x y z
N MET A 1 42.34 4.86 -9.74
CA MET A 1 41.29 4.06 -10.42
C MET A 1 41.20 2.61 -9.95
N LYS A 2 42.30 1.84 -9.81
CA LYS A 2 42.23 0.43 -9.31
C LYS A 2 41.82 0.26 -7.84
N GLU A 3 42.09 1.23 -6.97
CA GLU A 3 41.75 1.10 -5.53
C GLU A 3 40.27 1.35 -5.19
N VAL A 4 39.58 2.14 -6.02
CA VAL A 4 38.14 2.41 -5.84
C VAL A 4 37.29 1.19 -6.21
N SER A 5 37.73 0.34 -7.15
CA SER A 5 36.98 -0.88 -7.48
C SER A 5 37.13 -1.98 -6.42
N LEU A 6 38.31 -2.13 -5.81
CA LEU A 6 38.57 -3.17 -4.79
C LEU A 6 37.87 -2.87 -3.46
N SER A 7 37.83 -1.60 -3.05
CA SER A 7 37.05 -1.14 -1.90
C SER A 7 35.55 -1.27 -2.12
N SER A 8 35.05 -1.03 -3.34
CA SER A 8 33.64 -1.21 -3.69
C SER A 8 33.21 -2.69 -3.69
N ILE A 9 34.07 -3.60 -4.16
CA ILE A 9 33.77 -5.04 -4.19
C ILE A 9 33.78 -5.65 -2.77
N THR A 10 34.70 -5.21 -1.91
CA THR A 10 34.77 -5.67 -0.51
C THR A 10 33.60 -5.13 0.32
N SER A 11 33.24 -3.86 0.14
CA SER A 11 32.06 -3.26 0.80
C SER A 11 30.72 -3.68 0.20
N PHE A 12 30.69 -4.21 -1.04
CA PHE A 12 29.45 -4.69 -1.65
C PHE A 12 28.83 -5.85 -0.88
N SER A 13 29.63 -6.84 -0.46
CA SER A 13 29.11 -7.98 0.31
C SER A 13 28.53 -7.54 1.65
N GLU A 14 29.15 -6.55 2.30
CA GLU A 14 28.69 -5.99 3.56
C GLU A 14 27.41 -5.16 3.38
N ASN A 15 27.36 -4.29 2.36
CA ASN A 15 26.16 -3.51 2.03
C ASN A 15 24.99 -4.39 1.58
N TYR A 16 25.29 -5.50 0.90
CA TYR A 16 24.27 -6.48 0.52
C TYR A 16 23.60 -7.10 1.74
N GLU A 17 24.39 -7.59 2.70
CA GLU A 17 23.87 -8.21 3.92
C GLU A 17 23.22 -7.21 4.87
N ASN A 18 23.79 -6.01 5.03
CA ASN A 18 23.34 -5.04 6.02
C ASN A 18 22.23 -4.09 5.54
N ILE A 19 22.11 -3.85 4.23
CA ILE A 19 21.18 -2.85 3.68
C ILE A 19 20.21 -3.50 2.69
N LEU A 20 20.71 -4.10 1.61
CA LEU A 20 19.85 -4.55 0.51
C LEU A 20 18.94 -5.70 0.93
N LYS A 21 19.47 -6.70 1.64
CA LYS A 21 18.71 -7.87 2.08
C LYS A 21 17.63 -7.52 3.12
N PRO A 22 17.89 -6.70 4.15
CA PRO A 22 16.84 -6.19 5.04
C PRO A 22 15.79 -5.36 4.29
N ALA A 23 16.20 -4.40 3.46
CA ALA A 23 15.28 -3.53 2.72
C ALA A 23 14.38 -4.30 1.75
N LEU A 24 14.91 -5.36 1.13
CA LEU A 24 14.13 -6.27 0.29
C LEU A 24 13.06 -6.99 1.11
N ASN A 25 13.44 -7.53 2.27
CA ASN A 25 12.50 -8.20 3.18
C ASN A 25 11.43 -7.25 3.71
N GLU A 26 11.80 -6.02 4.05
CA GLU A 26 10.85 -4.98 4.47
C GLU A 26 9.88 -4.65 3.33
N THR A 27 10.38 -4.49 2.10
CA THR A 27 9.52 -4.21 0.94
C THR A 27 8.53 -5.35 0.69
N ILE A 28 8.98 -6.60 0.77
CA ILE A 28 8.12 -7.79 0.63
C ILE A 28 7.08 -7.81 1.75
N TYR A 29 7.51 -7.63 3.00
CA TYR A 29 6.63 -7.61 4.16
C TYR A 29 5.55 -6.53 4.05
N MET A 30 5.95 -5.29 3.76
CA MET A 30 5.03 -4.15 3.61
C MET A 30 4.06 -4.37 2.46
N SER A 31 4.54 -4.86 1.30
CA SER A 31 3.70 -5.11 0.12
C SER A 31 2.67 -6.21 0.38
N LEU A 32 3.09 -7.33 0.97
CA LEU A 32 2.19 -8.45 1.27
C LEU A 32 1.14 -8.06 2.30
N MET A 33 1.54 -7.37 3.38
CA MET A 33 0.58 -6.89 4.38
C MET A 33 -0.40 -5.89 3.77
N ALA A 34 0.07 -4.94 2.95
CA ALA A 34 -0.80 -3.96 2.30
C ALA A 34 -1.82 -4.62 1.37
N VAL A 35 -1.41 -5.61 0.57
CA VAL A 35 -2.33 -6.37 -0.29
C VAL A 35 -3.31 -7.18 0.54
N LEU A 36 -2.87 -7.84 1.61
CA LEU A 36 -3.72 -8.66 2.46
C LEU A 36 -4.84 -7.85 3.11
N PHE A 37 -4.48 -6.76 3.80
CA PHE A 37 -5.46 -5.88 4.45
C PHE A 37 -6.31 -5.13 3.45
N GLY A 38 -5.70 -4.64 2.35
CA GLY A 38 -6.43 -3.99 1.26
C GLY A 38 -7.48 -4.91 0.65
N PHE A 39 -7.13 -6.17 0.38
CA PHE A 39 -8.05 -7.17 -0.14
C PHE A 39 -9.18 -7.48 0.84
N LEU A 40 -8.86 -7.70 2.11
CA LEU A 40 -9.85 -8.01 3.14
C LEU A 40 -10.88 -6.88 3.31
N LEU A 41 -10.43 -5.62 3.20
CA LEU A 41 -11.31 -4.45 3.26
C LEU A 41 -12.07 -4.23 1.93
N ALA A 42 -11.46 -4.52 0.78
CA ALA A 42 -12.04 -4.27 -0.53
C ALA A 42 -13.01 -5.37 -1.00
N ILE A 43 -12.95 -6.58 -0.46
CA ILE A 43 -13.79 -7.69 -0.93
C ILE A 43 -15.29 -7.43 -0.72
N ILE A 44 -15.66 -6.91 0.45
CA ILE A 44 -17.06 -6.58 0.78
C ILE A 44 -17.61 -5.52 -0.20
N PRO A 45 -17.01 -4.32 -0.33
CA PRO A 45 -17.51 -3.31 -1.25
C PRO A 45 -17.42 -3.76 -2.72
N GLY A 46 -16.40 -4.55 -3.09
CA GLY A 46 -16.29 -5.12 -4.44
C GLY A 46 -17.44 -6.05 -4.80
N ILE A 47 -17.82 -6.95 -3.88
CA ILE A 47 -18.97 -7.83 -4.06
C ILE A 47 -20.27 -7.03 -4.08
N LEU A 48 -20.44 -6.04 -3.21
CA LEU A 48 -21.64 -5.20 -3.18
C LEU A 48 -21.85 -4.41 -4.47
N LEU A 49 -20.77 -3.86 -5.05
CA LEU A 49 -20.82 -3.23 -6.36
C LEU A 49 -21.27 -4.21 -7.44
N ALA A 50 -20.74 -5.44 -7.45
CA ALA A 50 -21.13 -6.47 -8.41
C ALA A 50 -22.60 -6.90 -8.26
N ILE A 51 -23.13 -6.94 -7.02
CA ILE A 51 -24.53 -7.28 -6.75
C ILE A 51 -25.48 -6.15 -7.17
N TRP A 52 -25.12 -4.89 -6.89
CA TRP A 52 -25.98 -3.72 -7.11
C TRP A 52 -25.88 -3.09 -8.49
N ASP A 53 -24.97 -3.58 -9.33
CA ASP A 53 -24.83 -3.13 -10.71
C ASP A 53 -26.15 -3.24 -11.50
N LYS A 54 -26.27 -2.48 -12.59
CA LYS A 54 -27.45 -2.45 -13.46
C LYS A 54 -27.83 -3.82 -14.02
N ASN A 55 -26.87 -4.73 -14.14
CA ASN A 55 -27.05 -6.11 -14.57
C ASN A 55 -26.73 -7.12 -13.44
N GLY A 56 -26.61 -6.63 -12.20
CA GLY A 56 -26.29 -7.43 -11.03
C GLY A 56 -27.48 -8.23 -10.51
N ILE A 57 -27.23 -9.03 -9.47
CA ILE A 57 -28.24 -9.91 -8.86
C ILE A 57 -29.41 -9.11 -8.27
N LYS A 58 -29.13 -7.93 -7.71
CA LYS A 58 -30.15 -7.07 -7.10
C LYS A 58 -29.81 -5.61 -7.38
N GLU A 59 -30.28 -5.10 -8.51
CA GLU A 59 -30.04 -3.72 -8.93
C GLU A 59 -30.44 -2.72 -7.83
N ASN A 60 -29.49 -1.85 -7.44
CA ASN A 60 -29.74 -0.73 -6.55
C ASN A 60 -28.90 0.47 -6.97
N LYS A 61 -29.49 1.31 -7.85
CA LYS A 61 -28.80 2.48 -8.42
C LYS A 61 -28.28 3.46 -7.36
N ILE A 62 -29.00 3.64 -6.26
CA ILE A 62 -28.61 4.59 -5.20
C ILE A 62 -27.40 4.03 -4.44
N ALA A 63 -27.48 2.80 -3.96
CA ALA A 63 -26.40 2.18 -3.21
C ALA A 63 -25.16 1.97 -4.07
N TYR A 64 -25.34 1.57 -5.33
CA TYR A 64 -24.27 1.48 -6.32
C TYR A 64 -23.58 2.83 -6.53
N SER A 65 -24.33 3.91 -6.78
CA SER A 65 -23.76 5.24 -7.04
C SER A 65 -22.95 5.79 -5.86
N ILE A 66 -23.44 5.60 -4.62
CA ILE A 66 -22.70 6.01 -3.41
C ILE A 66 -21.39 5.23 -3.28
N LEU A 67 -21.46 3.90 -3.45
CA LEU A 67 -20.30 3.04 -3.29
C LEU A 67 -19.27 3.22 -4.43
N ASP A 68 -19.75 3.43 -5.65
CA ASP A 68 -18.94 3.76 -6.82
C ASP A 68 -18.24 5.11 -6.62
N PHE A 69 -18.93 6.13 -6.10
CA PHE A 69 -18.32 7.41 -5.77
C PHE A 69 -17.20 7.28 -4.73
N ILE A 70 -17.44 6.56 -3.62
CA ILE A 70 -16.44 6.33 -2.58
C ILE A 70 -15.22 5.58 -3.14
N THR A 71 -15.46 4.48 -3.86
CA THR A 71 -14.37 3.66 -4.42
C THR A 71 -13.59 4.40 -5.51
N ASN A 72 -14.25 5.23 -6.32
CA ASN A 72 -13.59 6.08 -7.30
C ASN A 72 -12.73 7.16 -6.64
N ILE A 73 -13.16 7.79 -5.54
CA ILE A 73 -12.32 8.73 -4.78
C ILE A 73 -11.08 8.02 -4.24
N LEU A 74 -11.26 6.90 -3.55
CA LEU A 74 -10.14 6.14 -2.96
C LEU A 74 -9.11 5.71 -4.01
N ARG A 75 -9.56 5.35 -5.22
CA ARG A 75 -8.69 4.99 -6.34
C ARG A 75 -8.01 6.19 -7.00
N ALA A 76 -8.70 7.32 -7.11
CA ALA A 76 -8.19 8.51 -7.78
C ALA A 76 -7.22 9.31 -6.91
N PHE A 77 -7.20 9.06 -5.59
CA PHE A 77 -6.28 9.71 -4.67
C PHE A 77 -4.82 9.42 -5.06
N PRO A 78 -4.04 10.45 -5.41
CA PRO A 78 -2.62 10.25 -5.73
C PRO A 78 -1.88 9.70 -4.51
N PHE A 79 -1.06 8.67 -4.72
CA PHE A 79 -0.33 7.99 -3.65
C PHE A 79 0.50 8.95 -2.79
N LEU A 80 1.13 9.94 -3.43
CA LEU A 80 1.95 10.96 -2.75
C LEU A 80 1.12 11.81 -1.76
N ILE A 81 -0.11 12.17 -2.13
CA ILE A 81 -1.01 12.94 -1.26
C ILE A 81 -1.53 12.05 -0.14
N LEU A 82 -1.85 10.79 -0.46
CA LEU A 82 -2.32 9.81 0.52
C LEU A 82 -1.29 9.61 1.65
N ILE A 83 0.01 9.54 1.35
CA ILE A 83 1.06 9.46 2.39
C ILE A 83 0.94 10.61 3.39
N VAL A 84 0.83 11.85 2.92
CA VAL A 84 0.74 13.03 3.79
C VAL A 84 -0.51 13.00 4.67
N VAL A 85 -1.65 12.58 4.09
CA VAL A 85 -2.91 12.40 4.82
C VAL A 85 -2.83 11.27 5.86
N LEU A 86 -2.06 10.21 5.57
CA LEU A 86 -1.87 9.08 6.46
C LEU A 86 -0.91 9.35 7.63
N LEU A 87 -0.03 10.35 7.57
CA LEU A 87 0.89 10.68 8.67
C LEU A 87 0.20 10.91 10.03
N PRO A 88 -0.84 11.76 10.14
CA PRO A 88 -1.55 11.92 11.42
C PRO A 88 -2.34 10.66 11.79
N LEU A 89 -2.90 9.95 10.81
CA LEU A 89 -3.69 8.74 11.04
C LEU A 89 -2.83 7.60 11.60
N SER A 90 -1.65 7.37 11.02
CA SER A 90 -0.72 6.34 11.47
C SER A 90 -0.23 6.60 12.89
N LYS A 91 0.02 7.87 13.25
CA LYS A 91 0.37 8.25 14.62
C LYS A 91 -0.72 7.91 15.63
N ILE A 92 -2.00 8.09 15.27
CA ILE A 92 -3.14 7.75 16.14
C ILE A 92 -3.25 6.24 16.34
N ILE A 93 -3.04 5.46 15.27
CA ILE A 93 -3.26 4.00 15.29
C ILE A 93 -2.08 3.25 15.90
N VAL A 94 -0.85 3.61 15.52
CA VAL A 94 0.39 2.89 15.89
C VAL A 94 1.07 3.53 17.10
N GLY A 95 0.75 4.78 17.43
CA GLY A 95 1.36 5.52 18.54
C GLY A 95 2.72 6.12 18.22
N THR A 96 3.33 5.78 17.08
CA THR A 96 4.60 6.34 16.61
C THR A 96 4.45 6.91 15.20
N SER A 97 5.21 7.96 14.89
CA SER A 97 5.42 8.41 13.52
C SER A 97 6.77 7.89 13.06
N ILE A 98 6.90 7.51 11.78
CA ILE A 98 8.22 7.23 11.19
C ILE A 98 9.11 8.47 11.44
N GLY A 99 10.08 8.36 12.36
CA GLY A 99 10.96 9.45 12.78
C GLY A 99 11.12 9.72 14.29
N THR A 100 10.50 8.94 15.19
CA THR A 100 10.82 8.94 16.65
C THR A 100 10.77 7.52 17.20
#